data_AF-A0A2E4YE50-F1
#
_entry.id   AF-A0A2E4YE50-F1
#
_cell.length_a   1.000
_cell.length_b   1.000
_cell.length_c   1.000
_cell.angle_alpha   90.00
_cell.angle_beta   90.00
_cell.angle_gamma   90.00
#
_symmetry.space_group_name_H-M   'P 1'
#
loop_
_entity.id
_entity.type
_entity.pdbx_description
1 polymer ?
#
loop_
_entity_poly.entity_id
_entity_poly.type
_entity_poly.pdbx_seq_one_letter_code
_entity_poly.pdbx_strand_id
1 'polypeptide(L)'
;MGRPLNKRLFGVAGTGPTASGTEIKVNFHNGSAVKEGYIVKQLGSKKFRVEEIGTAGTFDCTLKTGVLPAALGAGEMSISVQGADSETYGVSKITGRKVVVASPSATGSNALAGTSLKYALTGAAAAGIVRMEEAGDDNTLSGTDDDDFTEDA
;
A
#
# COMPACT_ATOMS: atom_id res chain seq x y z
N MET A 1 10.82 -3.77 17.96
CA MET A 1 9.77 -4.20 17.00
C MET A 1 8.56 -3.30 17.18
N GLY A 2 8.05 -2.69 16.11
CA GLY A 2 6.84 -1.85 16.19
C GLY A 2 5.58 -2.68 16.38
N ARG A 3 4.48 -2.05 16.80
CA ARG A 3 3.20 -2.74 16.97
C ARG A 3 2.73 -3.30 15.62
N PRO A 4 2.32 -4.59 15.55
CA PRO A 4 1.72 -5.17 14.35
C PRO A 4 0.49 -4.39 13.87
N LEU A 5 0.19 -4.51 12.59
CA LEU A 5 -1.01 -3.91 12.02
C LEU A 5 -2.27 -4.63 12.51
N ASN A 6 -3.38 -3.90 12.50
CA ASN A 6 -4.67 -4.49 12.83
C ASN A 6 -5.14 -5.38 11.68
N LYS A 7 -5.67 -6.57 11.98
CA LYS A 7 -6.14 -7.52 10.97
C LYS A 7 -7.31 -7.03 10.12
N ARG A 8 -8.04 -6.00 10.58
CA ARG A 8 -9.09 -5.35 9.77
C ARG A 8 -8.58 -4.66 8.50
N LEU A 9 -7.27 -4.49 8.40
CA LEU A 9 -6.60 -3.85 7.27
C LEU A 9 -6.19 -4.87 6.21
N PHE A 10 -6.55 -6.15 6.42
CA PHE A 10 -6.14 -7.27 5.60
C PHE A 10 -7.36 -7.92 4.96
N GLY A 11 -7.26 -8.23 3.67
CA GLY A 11 -8.25 -9.02 2.96
C GLY A 11 -8.15 -10.51 3.30
N VAL A 12 -9.15 -11.26 2.86
CA VAL A 12 -9.20 -12.72 3.08
C VAL A 12 -8.71 -13.42 1.82
N ALA A 13 -7.79 -14.37 1.99
CA ALA A 13 -7.20 -15.06 0.85
C ALA A 13 -8.25 -15.74 -0.04
N GLY A 14 -8.16 -15.55 -1.35
CA GLY A 14 -9.09 -16.04 -2.36
C GLY A 14 -10.49 -15.41 -2.32
N THR A 15 -10.77 -14.54 -1.33
CA THR A 15 -12.05 -13.85 -1.17
C THR A 15 -11.94 -12.37 -1.48
N GLY A 16 -10.78 -11.74 -1.22
CA GLY A 16 -10.54 -10.33 -1.49
C GLY A 16 -10.74 -9.39 -0.30
N PRO A 17 -10.69 -8.07 -0.58
CA PRO A 17 -11.26 -7.02 0.24
C PRO A 17 -12.73 -7.24 0.59
N THR A 18 -13.18 -6.62 1.67
CA THR A 18 -14.54 -6.72 2.17
C THR A 18 -15.33 -5.48 1.78
N ALA A 19 -16.62 -5.62 1.45
CA ALA A 19 -17.48 -4.48 1.20
C ALA A 19 -17.53 -3.51 2.38
N SER A 20 -17.35 -2.21 2.11
CA SER A 20 -17.17 -1.14 3.10
C SER A 20 -15.96 -1.36 4.01
N GLY A 21 -14.96 -2.05 3.47
CA GLY A 21 -13.70 -2.39 4.11
C GLY A 21 -12.78 -1.21 4.30
N THR A 22 -11.60 -1.50 4.84
CA THR A 22 -10.49 -0.54 4.93
C THR A 22 -9.19 -1.29 4.67
N GLU A 23 -9.22 -2.18 3.69
CA GLU A 23 -8.13 -3.07 3.37
C GLU A 23 -7.05 -2.26 2.64
N ILE A 24 -5.79 -2.48 2.98
CA ILE A 24 -4.70 -1.72 2.36
C ILE A 24 -4.45 -2.25 0.95
N LYS A 25 -4.54 -1.37 -0.05
CA LYS A 25 -4.11 -1.65 -1.42
C LYS A 25 -2.58 -1.68 -1.48
N VAL A 26 -2.05 -2.59 -2.31
CA VAL A 26 -0.62 -2.74 -2.54
C VAL A 26 -0.36 -3.00 -4.02
N ASN A 27 0.76 -2.53 -4.54
CA ASN A 27 1.31 -3.08 -5.77
C ASN A 27 2.43 -4.05 -5.42
N PHE A 28 2.52 -5.18 -6.11
CA PHE A 28 3.55 -6.18 -5.86
C PHE A 28 3.89 -6.94 -7.14
N HIS A 29 5.10 -7.47 -7.22
CA HIS A 29 5.48 -8.31 -8.35
C HIS A 29 5.12 -9.77 -8.07
N ASN A 30 4.18 -10.34 -8.84
CA ASN A 30 3.68 -11.71 -8.68
C ASN A 30 4.61 -12.80 -9.27
N GLY A 31 5.85 -12.42 -9.58
CA GLY A 31 6.84 -13.27 -10.25
C GLY A 31 6.87 -13.10 -11.77
N SER A 32 5.79 -12.61 -12.38
CA SER A 32 5.71 -12.34 -13.82
C SER A 32 5.61 -10.85 -14.14
N ALA A 33 4.80 -10.11 -13.39
CA ALA A 33 4.61 -8.67 -13.57
C ALA A 33 4.21 -8.01 -12.24
N VAL A 34 4.22 -6.67 -12.22
CA VAL A 34 3.65 -5.88 -11.13
C VAL A 34 2.13 -5.88 -11.25
N LYS A 35 1.46 -6.12 -10.13
CA LYS A 35 0.02 -6.28 -9.99
C LYS A 35 -0.49 -5.54 -8.76
N GLU A 36 -1.75 -5.15 -8.82
CA GLU A 36 -2.48 -4.63 -7.67
C GLU A 36 -3.05 -5.77 -6.84
N GLY A 37 -3.09 -5.54 -5.54
CA GLY A 37 -3.39 -6.57 -4.56
C GLY A 37 -3.77 -6.00 -3.20
N TYR A 38 -3.94 -6.92 -2.26
CA TYR A 38 -4.21 -6.61 -0.87
C TYR A 38 -3.31 -7.44 0.05
N ILE A 39 -3.13 -6.94 1.29
CA ILE A 39 -2.41 -7.68 2.32
C ILE A 39 -3.31 -8.77 2.87
N VAL A 40 -2.84 -10.02 2.86
CA VAL A 40 -3.50 -11.15 3.52
C VAL A 40 -2.97 -11.35 4.94
N LYS A 41 -1.66 -11.14 5.14
CA LYS A 41 -1.02 -11.39 6.45
C LYS A 41 0.28 -10.62 6.60
N GLN A 42 0.52 -10.08 7.79
CA GLN A 42 1.84 -9.58 8.18
C GLN A 42 2.74 -10.74 8.64
N LEU A 43 3.89 -10.92 7.98
CA LEU A 43 4.88 -11.97 8.29
C LEU A 43 6.08 -11.41 9.06
N GLY A 44 6.37 -10.13 8.89
CA GLY A 44 7.45 -9.42 9.58
C GLY A 44 7.22 -7.91 9.55
N SER A 45 8.20 -7.14 10.01
CA SER A 45 8.09 -5.66 10.05
C SER A 45 8.03 -5.00 8.67
N LYS A 46 8.55 -5.67 7.65
CA LYS A 46 8.53 -5.25 6.24
C LYS A 46 8.13 -6.37 5.28
N LYS A 47 7.70 -7.52 5.79
CA LYS A 47 7.38 -8.70 4.97
C LYS A 47 5.91 -9.05 5.16
N PHE A 48 5.21 -9.23 4.05
CA PHE A 48 3.78 -9.46 4.01
C PHE A 48 3.45 -10.59 3.05
N ARG A 49 2.39 -11.32 3.36
CA ARG A 49 1.69 -12.15 2.38
C ARG A 49 0.65 -11.28 1.70
N VAL A 50 0.67 -11.26 0.38
CA VAL A 50 -0.23 -10.48 -0.48
C VAL A 50 -0.88 -11.40 -1.50
N GLU A 51 -1.98 -10.95 -2.09
CA GLU A 51 -2.68 -11.65 -3.16
C GLU A 51 -3.18 -10.64 -4.18
N GLU A 52 -3.22 -11.06 -5.45
CA GLU A 52 -3.69 -10.23 -6.56
C GLU A 52 -5.20 -10.04 -6.47
N ILE A 53 -5.69 -8.83 -6.72
CA ILE A 53 -7.12 -8.59 -6.84
C ILE A 53 -7.64 -9.35 -8.07
N GLY A 54 -8.73 -10.10 -7.90
CA GLY A 54 -9.35 -10.88 -8.98
C GLY A 54 -8.62 -12.15 -9.40
N THR A 55 -7.44 -12.46 -8.83
CA THR A 55 -6.70 -13.70 -9.12
C THR A 55 -6.19 -14.37 -7.84
N ALA A 56 -6.61 -15.62 -7.61
CA ALA A 56 -6.15 -16.38 -6.45
C ALA A 56 -4.68 -16.78 -6.57
N GLY A 57 -3.94 -16.66 -5.46
CA GLY A 57 -2.52 -16.99 -5.36
C GLY A 57 -1.80 -16.03 -4.40
N THR A 58 -1.24 -16.56 -3.31
CA THR A 58 -0.55 -15.73 -2.33
C THR A 58 0.95 -15.65 -2.58
N PHE A 59 1.52 -14.46 -2.40
CA PHE A 59 2.94 -14.18 -2.56
C PHE A 59 3.53 -13.57 -1.29
N ASP A 60 4.76 -13.93 -0.96
CA ASP A 60 5.48 -13.37 0.18
C ASP A 60 6.39 -12.23 -0.30
N CYS A 61 5.94 -10.99 -0.12
CA CYS A 61 6.65 -9.82 -0.60
C CYS A 61 7.29 -9.00 0.52
N THR A 62 8.39 -8.33 0.19
CA THR A 62 9.08 -7.38 1.05
C THR A 62 8.83 -5.97 0.58
N LEU A 63 8.45 -5.09 1.50
CA LEU A 63 8.21 -3.68 1.24
C LEU A 63 9.50 -3.02 0.73
N LYS A 64 9.47 -2.59 -0.53
CA LYS A 64 10.55 -1.88 -1.20
C LYS A 64 10.34 -0.37 -1.03
N THR A 65 11.44 0.36 -0.97
CA THR A 65 11.46 1.79 -0.70
C THR A 65 12.28 2.47 -1.78
N GLY A 66 11.90 3.69 -2.16
CA GLY A 66 12.69 4.52 -3.08
C GLY A 66 12.59 4.10 -4.55
N VAL A 67 11.52 3.41 -4.93
CA VAL A 67 11.25 3.01 -6.31
C VAL A 67 9.78 3.23 -6.63
N LEU A 68 9.48 3.52 -7.89
CA LEU A 68 8.13 3.50 -8.43
C LEU A 68 7.60 2.05 -8.45
N PRO A 69 6.28 1.82 -8.25
CA PRO A 69 5.71 0.48 -8.29
C PRO A 69 5.99 -0.29 -9.57
N ALA A 70 6.00 0.38 -10.73
CA ALA A 70 6.34 -0.23 -12.01
C ALA A 70 7.78 -0.81 -12.08
N ALA A 71 8.67 -0.40 -11.16
CA ALA A 71 10.06 -0.87 -11.08
C ALA A 71 10.26 -1.99 -10.04
N LEU A 72 9.20 -2.49 -9.40
CA LEU A 72 9.29 -3.58 -8.44
C LEU A 72 9.78 -4.87 -9.10
N GLY A 73 10.73 -5.56 -8.45
CA GLY A 73 11.17 -6.89 -8.83
C GLY A 73 10.39 -8.01 -8.12
N ALA A 74 10.61 -9.26 -8.54
CA ALA A 74 9.97 -10.43 -7.94
C ALA A 74 10.17 -10.50 -6.41
N GLY A 75 9.07 -10.69 -5.66
CA GLY A 75 9.09 -10.72 -4.19
C GLY A 75 9.18 -9.33 -3.54
N GLU A 76 9.04 -8.26 -4.31
CA GLU A 76 8.94 -6.89 -3.81
C GLU A 76 7.50 -6.37 -3.89
N MET A 77 7.18 -5.42 -3.02
CA MET A 77 5.90 -4.71 -3.00
C MET A 77 6.07 -3.25 -2.59
N SER A 78 5.09 -2.43 -2.92
CA SER A 78 4.90 -1.05 -2.47
C SER A 78 3.56 -0.90 -1.74
N ILE A 79 3.46 0.16 -0.95
CA ILE A 79 2.19 0.70 -0.47
C ILE A 79 2.30 2.19 -0.77
N SER A 80 1.33 2.74 -1.51
CA SER A 80 1.31 4.15 -1.88
C SER A 80 0.42 4.95 -0.94
N VAL A 81 0.81 6.20 -0.68
CA VAL A 81 0.07 7.15 0.16
C VAL A 81 0.13 8.54 -0.44
N GLN A 82 -0.95 9.31 -0.34
CA GLN A 82 -0.99 10.71 -0.74
C GLN A 82 -0.68 11.61 0.46
N GLY A 83 0.24 12.55 0.26
CA GLY A 83 0.62 13.59 1.21
C GLY A 83 -0.32 14.80 1.20
N ALA A 84 -0.18 15.64 2.23
CA ALA A 84 -0.94 16.91 2.32
C ALA A 84 -0.42 18.00 1.36
N ASP A 85 0.71 17.74 0.72
CA ASP A 85 1.32 18.48 -0.39
C ASP A 85 0.82 18.00 -1.77
N SER A 86 -0.16 17.09 -1.80
CA SER A 86 -0.73 16.48 -3.01
C SER A 86 0.23 15.61 -3.82
N GLU A 87 1.39 15.25 -3.25
CA GLU A 87 2.33 14.30 -3.86
C GLU A 87 2.05 12.88 -3.37
N THR A 88 2.37 11.89 -4.20
CA THR A 88 2.32 10.47 -3.82
C THR A 88 3.66 10.01 -3.29
N TYR A 89 3.63 9.20 -2.23
CA TYR A 89 4.81 8.66 -1.59
C TYR A 89 4.72 7.15 -1.45
N GLY A 90 5.88 6.48 -1.51
CA GLY A 90 6.00 5.10 -1.09
C GLY A 90 6.15 4.97 0.43
N VAL A 91 5.58 3.92 1.02
CA VAL A 91 5.79 3.62 2.44
C VAL A 91 7.09 2.84 2.64
N SER A 92 7.98 3.35 3.48
CA SER A 92 9.24 2.67 3.85
C SER A 92 9.11 1.78 5.08
N LYS A 93 8.11 2.06 5.93
CA LYS A 93 7.77 1.33 7.15
C LYS A 93 6.34 1.65 7.57
N ILE A 94 5.60 0.63 8.01
CA ILE A 94 4.26 0.80 8.58
C ILE A 94 4.15 0.03 9.89
N THR A 95 3.64 0.69 10.94
CA THR A 95 3.44 0.08 12.25
C THR A 95 2.27 0.74 12.99
N GLY A 96 1.42 -0.06 13.63
CA GLY A 96 0.28 0.46 14.39
C GLY A 96 -0.63 1.37 13.56
N ARG A 97 -0.51 2.70 13.77
CA ARG A 97 -1.29 3.75 13.08
C ARG A 97 -0.39 4.80 12.40
N LYS A 98 0.85 4.43 12.09
CA LYS A 98 1.84 5.34 11.50
C LYS A 98 2.57 4.67 10.34
N VAL A 99 2.95 5.51 9.38
CA VAL A 99 3.89 5.19 8.31
C VAL A 99 5.14 6.04 8.45
N VAL A 100 6.23 5.59 7.84
CA VAL A 100 7.35 6.44 7.43
C VAL A 100 7.32 6.47 5.92
N VAL A 101 7.18 7.65 5.33
CA VAL A 101 7.08 7.80 3.88
C VAL A 101 8.46 8.00 3.26
N ALA A 102 8.59 7.71 1.97
CA ALA A 102 9.79 7.90 1.18
C ALA A 102 9.41 8.35 -0.22
N SER A 103 10.29 9.14 -0.82
CA SER A 103 10.18 9.54 -2.22
C SER A 103 10.19 8.28 -3.11
N PRO A 104 9.16 8.05 -3.96
CA PRO A 104 9.13 6.91 -4.86
C PRO A 104 10.07 7.12 -6.06
N SER A 105 10.36 8.38 -6.40
CA SER A 105 11.27 8.79 -7.46
C SER A 105 12.03 10.08 -7.06
N ALA A 106 12.72 10.72 -8.01
CA ALA A 106 13.38 12.01 -7.83
C ALA A 106 12.56 13.20 -8.38
N THR A 107 11.35 12.97 -8.89
CA THR A 107 10.43 14.03 -9.34
C THR A 107 9.62 14.56 -8.15
N GLY A 108 9.03 15.75 -8.28
CA GLY A 108 8.35 16.42 -7.17
C GLY A 108 9.28 17.04 -6.11
N SER A 109 8.69 17.67 -5.10
CA SER A 109 9.42 18.28 -3.98
C SER A 109 9.87 17.25 -2.94
N ASN A 110 9.13 16.15 -2.81
CA ASN A 110 9.36 15.09 -1.83
C ASN A 110 9.48 15.61 -0.39
N ALA A 111 8.77 16.69 -0.05
CA ALA A 111 8.94 17.42 1.20
C ALA A 111 8.68 16.56 2.45
N LEU A 112 7.87 15.50 2.34
CA LEU A 112 7.53 14.61 3.45
C LEU A 112 8.46 13.38 3.55
N ALA A 113 9.38 13.16 2.61
CA ALA A 113 10.23 11.98 2.60
C ALA A 113 11.02 11.81 3.91
N GLY A 114 11.02 10.58 4.45
CA GLY A 114 11.66 10.22 5.72
C GLY A 114 10.86 10.60 6.97
N THR A 115 9.77 11.34 6.86
CA THR A 115 8.94 11.73 8.01
C THR A 115 8.03 10.59 8.47
N SER A 116 7.71 10.57 9.77
CA SER A 116 6.74 9.63 10.33
C SER A 116 5.39 10.31 10.54
N LEU A 117 4.38 9.84 9.78
CA LEU A 117 3.05 10.44 9.73
C LEU A 117 2.00 9.41 10.17
N LYS A 118 0.85 9.90 10.63
CA LYS A 118 -0.34 9.04 10.77
C LYS A 118 -0.86 8.72 9.37
N TYR A 119 -1.63 7.64 9.23
CA TYR A 119 -2.36 7.36 7.99
C TYR A 119 -3.85 7.22 8.27
N ALA A 120 -4.65 7.56 7.26
CA ALA A 120 -6.08 7.31 7.19
C ALA A 120 -6.38 6.57 5.88
N LEU A 121 -7.35 5.66 5.92
CA LEU A 121 -7.82 4.92 4.74
C LEU A 121 -9.07 5.57 4.11
N THR A 122 -9.65 6.53 4.82
CA THR A 122 -10.78 7.32 4.34
C THR A 122 -10.56 8.79 4.66
N GLY A 123 -11.14 9.67 3.85
CA GLY A 123 -10.96 11.11 3.97
C GLY A 123 -9.73 11.64 3.22
N ALA A 124 -9.42 12.92 3.40
CA ALA A 124 -8.33 13.59 2.71
C ALA A 124 -7.02 13.56 3.51
N ALA A 125 -5.89 13.63 2.80
CA ALA A 125 -4.61 13.92 3.42
C ALA A 125 -4.63 15.30 4.10
N ALA A 126 -3.89 15.43 5.20
CA ALA A 126 -3.85 16.65 6.00
C ALA A 126 -2.51 16.76 6.73
N ALA A 127 -2.19 17.92 7.31
CA ALA A 127 -0.94 18.10 8.04
C ALA A 127 -0.76 17.00 9.11
N GLY A 128 0.30 16.19 8.99
CA GLY A 128 0.60 15.08 9.89
C GLY A 128 -0.14 13.76 9.62
N ILE A 129 -0.99 13.70 8.58
CA ILE A 129 -1.79 12.53 8.17
C ILE A 129 -1.68 12.35 6.64
N VAL A 130 -1.24 11.18 6.20
CA VAL A 130 -1.33 10.78 4.79
C VAL A 130 -2.60 9.97 4.52
N ARG A 131 -3.14 10.06 3.30
CA ARG A 131 -4.20 9.15 2.84
C ARG A 131 -3.55 7.90 2.26
N MET A 132 -3.99 6.72 2.68
CA MET A 132 -3.55 5.43 2.18
C MET A 132 -4.53 4.93 1.13
N GLU A 133 -4.02 4.28 0.08
CA GLU A 133 -4.88 3.62 -0.89
C GLU A 133 -5.66 2.47 -0.24
N GLU A 134 -6.94 2.43 -0.54
CA GLU A 134 -7.92 1.45 -0.09
C GLU A 134 -8.16 0.45 -1.24
N ALA A 135 -8.28 -0.84 -0.91
CA ALA A 135 -8.25 -1.94 -1.87
C ALA A 135 -9.59 -2.23 -2.56
N GLY A 136 -10.64 -1.44 -2.30
CA GLY A 136 -11.97 -1.62 -2.84
C GLY A 136 -12.90 -2.46 -1.97
N ASP A 137 -14.13 -2.61 -2.45
CA ASP A 137 -15.22 -3.27 -1.73
C ASP A 137 -15.35 -4.76 -2.09
N ASP A 138 -14.62 -5.24 -3.09
CA ASP A 138 -14.67 -6.64 -3.53
C ASP A 138 -13.34 -7.15 -4.14
N ASN A 139 -13.36 -8.38 -4.64
CA ASN A 139 -12.22 -9.01 -5.29
C ASN A 139 -12.24 -8.83 -6.81
N THR A 140 -12.58 -7.64 -7.30
CA THR A 140 -12.68 -7.34 -8.71
C THR A 140 -11.79 -6.13 -9.04
N LEU A 141 -10.92 -6.26 -10.04
CA LEU A 141 -10.03 -5.15 -10.45
C LEU A 141 -10.77 -4.07 -11.24
N SER A 142 -11.99 -4.34 -11.69
CA SER A 142 -12.78 -3.39 -12.49
C SER A 142 -13.76 -2.66 -11.60
N GLY A 143 -13.70 -1.33 -11.60
CA GLY A 143 -14.60 -0.53 -10.77
C GLY A 143 -14.06 0.88 -10.60
N THR A 144 -14.62 1.58 -9.62
CA THR A 144 -14.09 2.85 -9.08
C THR A 144 -14.21 2.84 -7.55
N ASP A 145 -14.30 1.66 -6.97
CA ASP A 145 -14.50 1.43 -5.55
C ASP A 145 -13.18 1.36 -4.79
N ASP A 146 -12.05 1.22 -5.47
CA ASP A 146 -10.71 1.36 -4.94
C ASP A 146 -10.08 2.74 -5.21
N ASP A 147 -9.01 3.05 -4.49
CA ASP A 147 -8.22 4.27 -4.68
C ASP A 147 -7.02 3.99 -5.61
N ASP A 148 -6.83 4.84 -6.62
CA ASP A 148 -5.65 4.84 -7.50
C ASP A 148 -4.96 6.20 -7.46
N PHE A 149 -3.81 6.27 -6.79
CA PHE A 149 -2.98 7.46 -6.82
C PHE A 149 -2.09 7.47 -8.07
N THR A 150 -1.74 8.67 -8.51
CA THR A 150 -0.67 8.81 -9.50
C THR A 150 0.63 8.38 -8.84
N GLU A 151 1.32 7.41 -9.43
CA GLU A 151 2.45 6.73 -8.80
C GLU A 151 3.73 7.58 -8.70
N ASP A 152 3.80 8.65 -9.50
CA ASP A 152 4.87 9.63 -9.45
C ASP A 152 4.40 10.93 -8.78
N ALA A 153 5.33 11.61 -8.10
CA ALA A 153 5.05 12.80 -7.28
C ALA A 153 4.54 14.00 -8.10
#